data_AF-A0A401UUH3-F1
#
_entry.id   AF-A0A401UUH3-F1
#
_cell.length_a   1.000
_cell.length_b   1.000
_cell.length_c   1.000
_cell.angle_alpha   90.00
_cell.angle_beta   90.00
_cell.angle_gamma   90.00
#
_symmetry.space_group_name_H-M   'P 1'
#
loop_
_entity.id
_entity.type
_entity.pdbx_description
1 polymer ?
#
loop_
_entity_poly.entity_id
_entity_poly.type
_entity_poly.pdbx_seq_one_letter_code
_entity_poly.pdbx_strand_id
1 'polypeptide(L)'
;MARNNSFEDIIESNLDKIEAWVEGNNTDKEIADKLGIAYSTYRKYKSTNVALKGRIATAKDKKNQEVEKALFKKCIGYKYTEEVATKIKEEVLDKETNIILVKESVVVNEVKKFSLPDLGAQKFYLVNRVSAKWKEDPNKVSNDKKLTKLKEIEVNAKTGDI
;
A
#
# COMPACT_ATOMS: atom_id res chain seq x y z
N MET A 1 -32.64 23.11 24.02
CA MET A 1 -31.25 23.61 23.97
C MET A 1 -30.44 22.58 23.20
N ALA A 2 -29.90 22.94 22.04
CA ALA A 2 -29.06 22.04 21.26
C ALA A 2 -27.78 21.77 22.07
N ARG A 3 -27.47 20.49 22.34
CA ARG A 3 -26.14 20.14 22.85
C ARG A 3 -25.14 20.61 21.78
N ASN A 4 -24.34 21.61 22.11
CA ASN A 4 -23.09 21.84 21.40
C ASN A 4 -22.24 20.60 21.67
N ASN A 5 -22.36 19.58 20.81
CA ASN A 5 -21.47 18.43 20.85
C ASN A 5 -20.06 19.00 20.72
N SER A 6 -19.20 18.67 21.68
CA SER A 6 -17.79 19.05 21.60
C SER A 6 -17.22 18.50 20.29
N PHE A 7 -16.26 19.19 19.68
CA PHE A 7 -15.55 18.64 18.52
C PHE A 7 -14.94 17.25 18.82
N GLU A 8 -14.64 16.99 20.09
CA GLU A 8 -14.24 15.68 20.59
C GLU A 8 -15.34 14.63 20.43
N ASP A 9 -16.59 14.92 20.83
CA ASP A 9 -17.74 14.01 20.72
C ASP A 9 -18.01 13.63 19.25
N ILE A 10 -17.83 14.58 18.33
CA ILE A 10 -17.99 14.36 16.88
C ILE A 10 -16.93 13.39 16.37
N ILE A 11 -15.67 13.55 16.81
CA ILE A 11 -14.57 12.67 16.42
C ILE A 11 -14.76 11.27 17.01
N GLU A 12 -15.08 11.18 18.29
CA GLU A 12 -15.26 9.90 18.99
C GLU A 12 -16.44 9.09 18.43
N SER A 13 -17.54 9.76 18.09
CA SER A 13 -18.71 9.11 17.49
C SER A 13 -18.48 8.64 16.04
N ASN A 14 -17.44 9.16 15.36
CA ASN A 14 -17.14 8.83 13.96
C ASN A 14 -15.81 8.08 13.77
N LEU A 15 -15.24 7.51 14.83
CA LEU A 15 -13.96 6.78 14.77
C LEU A 15 -13.92 5.68 13.70
N ASP A 16 -15.00 4.89 13.58
CA ASP A 16 -15.07 3.81 12.58
C ASP A 16 -15.09 4.36 11.15
N LYS A 17 -15.75 5.50 10.91
CA LYS A 17 -15.75 6.16 9.59
C LYS A 17 -14.39 6.75 9.26
N ILE A 18 -13.71 7.32 10.25
CA ILE A 18 -12.36 7.84 10.08
C ILE A 18 -11.40 6.71 9.72
N GLU A 19 -11.52 5.56 10.37
CA GLU A 19 -10.74 4.36 10.02
C GLU A 19 -10.94 3.98 8.55
N ALA A 20 -12.21 3.86 8.10
CA ALA A 20 -12.54 3.54 6.71
C ALA A 20 -12.04 4.59 5.70
N TRP A 21 -12.06 5.87 6.04
CA TRP A 21 -11.53 6.92 5.16
C TRP A 21 -9.99 6.87 5.08
N VAL A 22 -9.30 6.54 6.18
CA VAL A 22 -7.85 6.33 6.17
C VAL A 22 -7.48 5.10 5.34
N GLU A 23 -8.26 4.02 5.44
CA GLU A 23 -8.14 2.85 4.56
C GLU A 23 -8.29 3.28 3.08
N GLY A 24 -9.27 4.14 2.78
CA GLY A 24 -9.53 4.71 1.47
C GLY A 24 -8.55 5.78 0.93
N ASN A 25 -7.39 6.01 1.57
CA ASN A 25 -6.40 7.03 1.18
C ASN A 25 -6.87 8.50 1.31
N ASN A 26 -7.92 8.78 2.09
CA ASN A 26 -8.28 10.17 2.32
C ASN A 26 -7.22 10.92 3.12
N THR A 27 -6.94 12.16 2.72
CA THR A 27 -6.01 13.03 3.44
C THR A 27 -6.62 13.50 4.76
N ASP A 28 -5.78 13.87 5.73
CA ASP A 28 -6.27 14.44 7.00
C ASP A 28 -7.17 15.68 6.79
N LYS A 29 -6.93 16.45 5.71
CA LYS A 29 -7.75 17.60 5.33
C LYS A 29 -9.14 17.16 4.85
N GLU A 30 -9.21 16.19 3.96
CA GLU A 30 -10.49 15.63 3.49
C GLU A 30 -11.29 14.98 4.62
N ILE A 31 -10.61 14.31 5.56
CA ILE A 31 -11.26 13.73 6.73
C ILE A 31 -11.85 14.84 7.61
N ALA A 32 -11.11 15.93 7.84
CA ALA A 32 -11.60 17.07 8.59
C ALA A 32 -12.83 17.72 7.90
N ASP A 33 -12.76 17.90 6.59
CA ASP A 33 -13.86 18.47 5.79
C ASP A 33 -15.11 17.57 5.85
N LYS A 34 -14.94 16.23 5.75
CA LYS A 34 -16.04 15.25 5.88
C LYS A 34 -16.66 15.22 7.27
N LEU A 35 -15.89 15.52 8.31
CA LEU A 35 -16.37 15.63 9.69
C LEU A 35 -17.01 16.99 10.00
N GLY A 36 -16.89 17.97 9.08
CA GLY A 36 -17.36 19.33 9.31
C GLY A 36 -16.56 20.10 10.35
N ILE A 37 -15.28 19.75 10.55
CA ILE A 37 -14.40 20.40 11.53
C ILE A 37 -13.22 21.08 10.83
N ALA A 38 -12.72 22.16 11.42
CA ALA A 38 -11.53 22.82 10.90
C ALA A 38 -10.32 21.88 10.95
N TYR A 39 -9.48 21.91 9.90
CA TYR A 39 -8.27 21.09 9.82
C TYR A 39 -7.31 21.27 11.00
N SER A 40 -7.17 22.50 11.51
CA SER A 40 -6.35 22.81 12.70
C SER A 40 -6.88 22.08 13.95
N THR A 41 -8.20 22.04 14.11
CA THR A 41 -8.88 21.33 15.19
C THR A 41 -8.64 19.82 15.07
N TYR A 42 -8.87 19.24 13.89
CA TYR A 42 -8.61 17.81 13.65
C TYR A 42 -7.15 17.42 13.95
N ARG A 43 -6.19 18.23 13.51
CA ARG A 43 -4.76 17.98 13.75
C ARG A 43 -4.41 18.00 15.24
N LYS A 44 -5.00 18.92 16.02
CA LYS A 44 -4.85 18.97 17.47
C LYS A 44 -5.38 17.68 18.11
N TYR A 45 -6.61 17.29 17.77
CA TYR A 45 -7.24 16.07 18.30
C TYR A 45 -6.50 14.80 17.90
N LYS A 46 -5.96 14.72 16.69
CA LYS A 46 -5.13 13.59 16.25
C LYS A 46 -3.87 13.39 17.12
N SER A 47 -3.33 14.47 17.69
CA SER A 47 -2.17 14.40 18.58
C SER A 47 -2.52 14.07 20.03
N THR A 48 -3.71 14.48 20.50
CA THR A 48 -4.13 14.35 21.90
C THR A 48 -5.00 13.13 22.17
N ASN A 49 -5.89 12.76 21.24
CA ASN A 49 -6.85 11.69 21.41
C ASN A 49 -6.22 10.32 21.05
N VAL A 50 -6.08 9.47 22.08
CA VAL A 50 -5.46 8.15 21.97
C VAL A 50 -6.30 7.20 21.12
N ALA A 51 -7.63 7.26 21.21
CA ALA A 51 -8.53 6.40 20.45
C ALA A 51 -8.43 6.69 18.95
N LEU A 52 -8.47 7.98 18.57
CA LEU A 52 -8.28 8.41 17.17
C LEU A 52 -6.91 7.97 16.63
N LYS A 53 -5.84 8.20 17.41
CA LYS A 53 -4.49 7.79 17.03
C LYS A 53 -4.38 6.28 16.84
N GLY A 54 -4.99 5.51 17.74
CA GLY A 54 -5.08 4.05 17.66
C GLY A 54 -5.76 3.59 16.38
N ARG A 55 -6.94 4.12 16.07
CA ARG A 55 -7.69 3.77 14.85
C ARG A 55 -6.92 4.09 13.57
N ILE A 56 -6.27 5.26 13.50
CA ILE A 56 -5.42 5.63 12.36
C ILE A 56 -4.24 4.66 12.22
N ALA A 57 -3.62 4.25 13.33
CA ALA A 57 -2.53 3.27 13.31
C ALA A 57 -3.02 1.90 12.82
N THR A 58 -4.17 1.42 13.30
CA THR A 58 -4.79 0.17 12.86
C THR A 58 -5.15 0.19 11.37
N ALA A 59 -5.74 1.29 10.87
CA ALA A 59 -6.02 1.46 9.45
C ALA A 59 -4.76 1.39 8.60
N LYS A 60 -3.68 2.04 9.03
CA LYS A 60 -2.38 1.98 8.34
C LYS A 60 -1.77 0.58 8.39
N ASP A 61 -1.90 -0.11 9.51
CA ASP A 61 -1.38 -1.46 9.67
C ASP A 61 -2.10 -2.45 8.74
N LYS A 62 -3.43 -2.38 8.63
CA LYS A 62 -4.19 -3.18 7.67
C LYS A 62 -3.69 -3.01 6.23
N LYS A 63 -3.36 -1.78 5.83
CA LYS A 63 -2.79 -1.52 4.49
C LYS A 63 -1.40 -2.13 4.34
N ASN A 64 -0.56 -2.01 5.36
CA ASN A 64 0.73 -2.68 5.36
C ASN A 64 0.55 -4.20 5.22
N GLN A 65 -0.42 -4.79 5.92
CA GLN A 65 -0.75 -6.22 5.81
C GLN A 65 -1.22 -6.60 4.39
N GLU A 66 -2.00 -5.76 3.70
CA GLU A 66 -2.39 -6.00 2.32
C GLU A 66 -1.19 -6.00 1.36
N VAL A 67 -0.27 -5.04 1.54
CA VAL A 67 0.98 -5.00 0.79
C VAL A 67 1.84 -6.23 1.09
N GLU A 68 1.93 -6.64 2.35
CA GLU A 68 2.64 -7.86 2.74
C GLU A 68 2.04 -9.12 2.11
N LYS A 69 0.70 -9.22 2.05
CA LYS A 69 0.01 -10.33 1.36
C LYS A 69 0.32 -10.35 -0.13
N ALA A 70 0.29 -9.18 -0.79
CA ALA A 70 0.61 -9.06 -2.20
C ALA A 70 2.08 -9.42 -2.48
N LEU A 71 3.01 -8.93 -1.65
CA LEU A 71 4.42 -9.28 -1.71
C LEU A 71 4.63 -10.77 -1.52
N PHE A 72 3.98 -11.38 -0.53
CA PHE A 72 4.06 -12.82 -0.28
C PHE A 72 3.60 -13.62 -1.50
N LYS A 73 2.46 -13.27 -2.12
CA LYS A 73 2.00 -13.89 -3.38
C LYS A 73 3.07 -13.77 -4.48
N LYS A 74 3.72 -12.61 -4.60
CA LYS A 74 4.82 -12.41 -5.55
C LYS A 74 6.05 -13.29 -5.22
N CYS A 75 6.33 -13.52 -3.94
CA CYS A 75 7.41 -14.41 -3.50
C CYS A 75 7.16 -15.88 -3.83
N ILE A 76 5.92 -16.37 -3.74
CA ILE A 76 5.59 -17.79 -3.97
C ILE A 76 5.09 -18.07 -5.40
N GLY A 77 4.76 -17.04 -6.16
CA GLY A 77 4.05 -17.15 -7.43
C GLY A 77 2.54 -17.35 -7.22
N TYR A 78 1.74 -16.90 -8.18
CA TYR A 78 0.29 -16.98 -8.08
C TYR A 78 -0.36 -17.15 -9.45
N LYS A 79 -1.52 -17.81 -9.47
CA LYS A 79 -2.33 -17.94 -10.69
C LYS A 79 -3.20 -16.69 -10.84
N TYR A 80 -3.30 -16.17 -12.06
CA TYR A 80 -4.17 -15.05 -12.40
C TYR A 80 -4.84 -15.29 -13.75
N THR A 81 -6.01 -14.68 -13.94
CA THR A 81 -6.71 -14.66 -15.22
C THR A 81 -6.42 -13.35 -15.93
N GLU A 82 -6.16 -13.43 -17.22
CA GLU A 82 -5.95 -12.27 -18.07
C GLU A 82 -7.00 -12.31 -19.19
N GLU A 83 -7.70 -11.20 -19.36
CA GLU A 83 -8.64 -11.02 -20.47
C GLU A 83 -7.85 -10.70 -21.74
N VAL A 84 -7.92 -11.60 -22.72
CA VAL A 84 -7.24 -11.44 -24.01
C VAL A 84 -8.30 -11.27 -25.10
N ALA A 85 -8.29 -10.09 -25.73
CA ALA A 85 -9.13 -9.82 -26.89
C ALA A 85 -8.61 -10.62 -28.09
N THR A 86 -9.41 -11.58 -28.54
CA THR A 86 -9.12 -12.40 -29.72
C THR A 86 -10.03 -11.98 -30.86
N LYS A 87 -9.45 -11.66 -32.02
CA LYS A 87 -10.24 -11.39 -33.23
C LYS A 87 -10.68 -12.71 -33.83
N ILE A 88 -11.99 -12.92 -33.94
CA ILE A 88 -12.57 -14.09 -34.59
C ILE A 88 -13.18 -13.63 -35.91
N LYS A 89 -12.92 -14.38 -36.97
CA LYS A 89 -13.59 -14.22 -38.26
C LYS A 89 -14.67 -15.29 -38.33
N GLU A 90 -15.93 -14.87 -38.30
CA GLU A 90 -17.07 -15.76 -38.49
C GLU A 90 -17.53 -15.64 -39.93
N GLU A 91 -17.49 -16.77 -40.65
CA GLU A 91 -18.09 -16.88 -41.97
C GLU A 91 -19.60 -17.13 -41.79
N VAL A 92 -20.40 -16.11 -42.05
CA VAL A 92 -21.87 -16.21 -41.99
C VAL A 92 -22.37 -16.37 -43.43
N LEU A 93 -23.04 -17.50 -43.69
CA LEU A 93 -23.73 -17.71 -44.96
C LEU A 93 -25.01 -16.88 -44.98
N ASP A 94 -25.10 -15.94 -45.92
CA ASP A 94 -26.32 -15.18 -46.14
C ASP A 94 -27.33 -16.04 -46.93
N LYS A 95 -28.46 -16.36 -46.30
CA LYS A 95 -29.46 -17.31 -46.83
C LYS A 95 -30.21 -16.77 -48.05
N GLU A 96 -30.17 -15.46 -48.30
CA GLU A 96 -30.85 -14.81 -49.43
C GLU A 96 -29.98 -14.72 -50.68
N THR A 97 -28.66 -14.54 -50.52
CA THR A 97 -27.72 -14.32 -51.64
C THR A 97 -26.76 -15.48 -51.86
N ASN A 98 -26.70 -16.47 -50.96
CA ASN A 98 -25.78 -17.60 -51.01
C ASN A 98 -24.28 -17.17 -51.03
N ILE A 99 -23.97 -15.96 -50.57
CA ILE A 99 -22.62 -15.40 -50.47
C ILE A 99 -22.10 -15.62 -49.04
N ILE A 100 -20.83 -15.97 -48.91
CA ILE A 100 -20.13 -16.08 -47.63
C ILE A 100 -19.70 -14.67 -47.19
N LEU A 101 -20.30 -14.16 -46.12
CA LEU A 101 -19.90 -12.90 -45.49
C LEU A 101 -18.92 -13.18 -44.36
N VAL A 102 -17.73 -12.58 -44.40
CA VAL A 102 -16.75 -12.66 -43.31
C VAL A 102 -17.04 -11.54 -42.32
N LYS A 103 -17.63 -11.88 -41.18
CA LYS A 103 -17.84 -10.94 -40.07
C LYS A 103 -16.67 -11.03 -39.10
N GLU A 104 -15.98 -9.92 -38.90
CA GLU A 104 -14.93 -9.83 -37.88
C GLU A 104 -15.56 -9.39 -36.55
N SER A 105 -15.44 -10.21 -35.52
CA SER A 105 -15.87 -9.90 -34.14
C SER A 105 -14.69 -9.97 -33.18
N VAL A 106 -14.74 -9.19 -32.11
CA VAL A 106 -13.74 -9.22 -31.04
C VAL A 106 -14.37 -9.90 -29.84
N VAL A 107 -13.84 -11.06 -29.45
CA VAL A 107 -14.29 -11.79 -28.27
C VAL A 107 -13.21 -11.70 -27.19
N VAL A 108 -13.62 -11.36 -25.97
CA VAL A 108 -12.75 -11.32 -24.80
C VAL A 108 -12.73 -12.71 -24.18
N ASN A 109 -11.57 -13.36 -24.19
CA ASN A 109 -11.38 -14.68 -23.60
C ASN A 109 -10.58 -14.59 -22.30
N GLU A 110 -10.98 -15.34 -21.27
CA GLU A 110 -10.22 -15.44 -20.03
C GLU A 110 -9.14 -16.54 -20.14
N VAL A 111 -7.87 -16.14 -20.07
CA VAL A 111 -6.73 -17.09 -20.09
C VAL A 111 -6.14 -17.19 -18.69
N LYS A 112 -6.03 -18.42 -18.17
CA LYS A 112 -5.37 -18.70 -16.90
C LYS A 112 -3.85 -18.72 -17.09
N LYS A 113 -3.14 -17.80 -16.44
CA LYS A 113 -1.67 -17.71 -16.42
C LYS A 113 -1.13 -17.93 -15.00
N PHE A 114 0.15 -18.27 -14.91
CA PHE A 114 0.87 -18.38 -13.65
C PHE A 114 1.99 -17.34 -13.60
N SER A 115 1.92 -16.45 -12.62
CA SER A 115 3.00 -15.52 -12.31
C SER A 115 4.09 -16.28 -11.55
N LEU A 116 5.30 -16.30 -12.14
CA LEU A 116 6.44 -16.97 -11.54
C LEU A 116 6.88 -16.26 -10.24
N PRO A 117 7.44 -17.02 -9.28
CA PRO A 117 8.07 -16.44 -8.09
C PRO A 117 9.16 -15.42 -8.46
N ASP A 118 9.13 -14.24 -7.84
CA ASP A 118 10.11 -13.18 -8.07
C ASP A 118 11.26 -13.27 -7.06
N LEU A 119 12.48 -13.52 -7.56
CA LEU A 119 13.69 -13.67 -6.73
C LEU A 119 14.01 -12.40 -5.92
N GLY A 120 13.78 -11.21 -6.49
CA GLY A 120 14.01 -9.94 -5.80
C GLY A 120 13.05 -9.76 -4.63
N ALA A 121 11.77 -10.08 -4.84
CA ALA A 121 10.76 -10.08 -3.78
C ALA A 121 11.11 -11.09 -2.67
N GLN A 122 11.57 -12.29 -3.03
CA GLN A 122 12.03 -13.29 -2.07
C GLN A 122 13.24 -12.81 -1.25
N LYS A 123 14.28 -12.29 -1.90
CA LYS A 123 15.47 -11.73 -1.21
C LYS A 123 15.05 -10.61 -0.26
N PHE A 124 14.22 -9.67 -0.71
CA PHE A 124 13.74 -8.57 0.12
C PHE A 124 12.91 -9.05 1.32
N TYR A 125 11.98 -9.97 1.09
CA TYR A 125 11.14 -10.54 2.15
C TYR A 125 11.96 -11.27 3.21
N LEU A 126 12.92 -12.11 2.79
CA LEU A 126 13.77 -12.90 3.68
C LEU A 126 14.76 -12.04 4.46
N VAL A 127 15.37 -11.03 3.82
CA VAL A 127 16.28 -10.08 4.49
C VAL A 127 15.54 -9.28 5.57
N ASN A 128 14.30 -8.88 5.33
CA ASN A 128 13.54 -8.08 6.31
C ASN A 128 12.97 -8.93 7.44
N ARG A 129 12.41 -10.13 7.16
CA ARG A 129 11.79 -10.98 8.19
C ARG A 129 12.79 -11.85 8.94
N VAL A 130 13.85 -12.30 8.28
CA VAL A 130 14.84 -13.25 8.83
C VAL A 130 16.26 -12.72 8.55
N SER A 131 16.48 -11.45 8.90
CA SER A 131 17.73 -10.72 8.66
C SER A 131 18.95 -11.46 9.20
N ALA A 132 18.84 -12.13 10.35
CA ALA A 132 19.94 -12.87 10.94
C ALA A 132 20.52 -13.98 10.03
N LYS A 133 19.69 -14.59 9.17
CA LYS A 133 20.10 -15.70 8.28
C LYS A 133 20.39 -15.24 6.85
N TRP A 134 19.72 -14.19 6.38
CA TRP A 134 19.70 -13.80 4.96
C TRP A 134 20.40 -12.48 4.65
N LYS A 135 20.85 -11.74 5.67
CA LYS A 135 21.57 -10.48 5.46
C LYS A 135 22.97 -10.76 4.93
N GLU A 136 23.32 -10.08 3.84
CA GLU A 136 24.56 -10.27 3.08
C GLU A 136 25.82 -9.97 3.92
N ASP A 137 25.75 -8.95 4.78
CA ASP A 137 26.76 -8.68 5.81
C ASP A 137 26.04 -8.31 7.13
N PRO A 138 25.99 -9.23 8.11
CA PRO A 138 25.37 -8.98 9.41
C PRO A 138 25.97 -7.77 10.14
N ASN A 139 27.29 -7.55 10.01
CA ASN A 139 28.08 -6.64 10.84
C ASN A 139 28.37 -5.28 10.17
N LYS A 140 28.17 -5.13 8.86
CA LYS A 140 28.39 -3.88 8.12
C LYS A 140 27.84 -2.64 8.82
N VAL A 141 26.55 -2.66 9.19
CA VAL A 141 25.88 -1.51 9.84
C VAL A 141 26.52 -1.16 11.20
N SER A 142 26.97 -2.17 11.94
CA SER A 142 27.67 -1.96 13.22
C SER A 142 29.04 -1.34 12.98
N ASN A 143 29.78 -1.83 11.99
CA ASN A 143 31.10 -1.32 11.61
C ASN A 143 31.01 0.10 11.07
N ASP A 144 30.05 0.40 10.20
CA ASP A 144 29.79 1.74 9.66
C ASP A 144 29.47 2.74 10.78
N LYS A 145 28.62 2.36 11.76
CA LYS A 145 28.34 3.19 12.94
C LYS A 145 29.59 3.48 13.77
N LYS A 146 30.48 2.49 13.95
CA LYS A 146 31.76 2.70 14.64
C LYS A 146 32.67 3.64 13.86
N LEU A 147 32.77 3.47 12.55
CA LEU A 147 33.54 4.35 11.67
C LEU A 147 33.03 5.79 11.70
N THR A 148 31.70 6.00 11.66
CA THR A 148 31.12 7.35 11.76
C THR A 148 31.46 8.01 13.08
N LYS A 149 31.35 7.28 14.20
CA LYS A 149 31.74 7.81 15.53
C LYS A 149 33.23 8.18 15.60
N LEU A 150 34.10 7.34 15.03
CA LEU A 150 35.54 7.65 14.96
C LEU A 150 35.79 8.92 14.15
N LYS A 151 35.12 9.08 13.01
CA LYS A 151 35.20 10.30 12.19
C LYS A 151 34.66 11.54 12.91
N GLU A 152 33.55 11.43 13.65
CA GLU A 152 33.01 12.52 14.48
C GLU A 152 34.03 12.95 15.53
N ILE A 153 34.67 12.01 16.23
CA ILE A 153 35.73 12.29 17.21
C ILE A 153 36.94 12.96 16.53
N GLU A 154 37.38 12.46 15.38
CA GLU A 154 38.48 13.06 14.62
C GLU A 154 38.17 14.49 14.15
N VAL A 155 36.92 14.76 13.75
CA VAL A 155 36.48 16.09 13.32
C VAL A 155 36.45 17.05 14.51
N ASN A 156 35.85 16.66 15.63
CA ASN A 156 35.80 17.50 16.84
C ASN A 156 37.21 17.79 17.39
N ALA A 157 38.10 16.79 17.35
CA ALA A 157 39.50 16.97 17.74
C ALA A 157 40.26 17.93 16.81
N LYS A 158 39.85 18.07 15.54
CA LYS A 158 40.45 19.00 14.56
C LYS A 158 39.84 20.40 14.60
N THR A 159 38.56 20.55 14.95
CA THR A 159 37.88 21.85 15.02
C THR A 159 38.10 22.58 16.35
N GLY A 160 38.69 21.91 17.36
CA GLY A 160 38.99 22.52 18.65
C GLY A 160 37.77 22.66 19.56
N ASP A 161 36.64 22.05 19.20
CA ASP A 161 35.45 21.95 20.04
C ASP A 161 35.60 20.74 20.98
N ILE A 162 36.42 20.89 22.02
CA ILE A 162 36.44 20.01 23.20
C ILE A 162 36.13 20.86 24.43
#